data_AF-A0A662PD34-F1
#
_entry.id   AF-A0A662PD34-F1
#
_cell.length_a   1.000
_cell.length_b   1.000
_cell.length_c   1.000
_cell.angle_alpha   90.00
_cell.angle_beta   90.00
_cell.angle_gamma   90.00
#
_symmetry.space_group_name_H-M   'P 1'
#
loop_
_entity.id
_entity.type
_entity.pdbx_description
1 polymer ?
#
loop_
_entity_poly.entity_id
_entity_poly.type
_entity_poly.pdbx_seq_one_letter_code
_entity_poly.pdbx_strand_id
1 'polypeptide(L)'
;MVRSMGMDEKALVKEADEVRSVLRNINWDFNQKVSFPPSGVKPFNCRKHHWFPATFVPEIPFTLIEVLTYPQAVVYDPFAGIGTTYFQALLLCRRPLATEICRVAIEYMQSLLVLFNPNIEHKILKEKIKNILTDFDPGKDYIGSVSATLIKKLKPWYSENVLNQLAFLFVKEANCQDNTLKSAMRISISYILKTESAQDKGWGCIADNVLPKNYQIENSKNKNALYLFEKRINNLLNDISEHLKYVPKEYKQLYQDIKEQNTIFYEDVRKCAEIPNESVDLVVTSPPYPNMTDYVKSQRLSYYFLGFDLNKDLMKEICARSKRSRKNALQDYLYDMNMSIKNISKKLKIGGYACFIMPTFTENNKNNRERKLIVDKVMKGTMEYGLFLVDEYERILPSIRRSHNIKWATLEKEKIYIFRKEG
;
A
#
# COMPACT_ATOMS: atom_id res chain seq x y z
N MET A 1 -53.57 10.94 -7.05
CA MET A 1 -52.39 10.25 -6.50
C MET A 1 -51.25 10.45 -7.46
N VAL A 2 -50.45 11.50 -7.26
CA VAL A 2 -49.29 11.82 -8.09
C VAL A 2 -48.13 10.95 -7.62
N ARG A 3 -47.61 10.12 -8.51
CA ARG A 3 -46.36 9.36 -8.34
C ARG A 3 -45.23 10.34 -8.08
N SER A 4 -44.58 10.25 -6.92
CA SER A 4 -43.25 10.83 -6.74
C SER A 4 -42.28 9.99 -7.55
N MET A 5 -41.88 10.49 -8.73
CA MET A 5 -40.69 10.03 -9.42
C MET A 5 -39.50 10.26 -8.47
N GLY A 6 -38.94 9.17 -7.97
CA GLY A 6 -37.71 9.20 -7.19
C GLY A 6 -36.59 9.82 -8.01
N MET A 7 -35.76 10.63 -7.36
CA MET A 7 -34.55 11.21 -7.92
C MET A 7 -33.73 10.12 -8.63
N ASP A 8 -33.44 10.30 -9.92
CA ASP A 8 -32.47 9.46 -10.65
C ASP A 8 -31.16 9.42 -9.84
N GLU A 9 -30.78 8.24 -9.35
CA GLU A 9 -29.43 8.01 -8.84
C GLU A 9 -28.46 8.21 -10.00
N LYS A 10 -27.83 9.39 -10.06
CA LYS A 10 -26.86 9.72 -11.09
C LYS A 10 -25.74 8.67 -11.08
N ALA A 11 -25.53 8.00 -12.21
CA ALA A 11 -24.43 7.05 -12.36
C ALA A 11 -23.09 7.67 -11.94
N LEU A 12 -22.38 7.02 -11.02
CA LEU A 12 -21.08 7.47 -10.50
C LEU A 12 -19.90 6.91 -11.30
N VAL A 13 -20.20 6.15 -12.35
CA VAL A 13 -19.27 5.48 -13.26
C VAL A 13 -19.53 6.02 -14.66
N LYS A 14 -18.46 6.25 -15.45
CA LYS A 14 -18.56 6.76 -16.82
C LYS A 14 -18.74 5.62 -17.82
N GLU A 15 -19.39 5.91 -18.95
CA GLU A 15 -19.66 4.89 -19.96
C GLU A 15 -18.39 4.47 -20.71
N ALA A 16 -18.32 3.19 -21.10
CA ALA A 16 -17.11 2.61 -21.67
C ALA A 16 -16.66 3.32 -22.95
N ASP A 17 -17.62 3.69 -23.80
CA ASP A 17 -17.35 4.37 -25.07
C ASP A 17 -16.85 5.81 -24.88
N GLU A 18 -17.23 6.48 -23.78
CA GLU A 18 -16.75 7.82 -23.44
C GLU A 18 -15.27 7.80 -23.03
N VAL A 19 -14.88 6.80 -22.22
CA VAL A 19 -13.55 6.75 -21.59
C VAL A 19 -12.49 6.07 -22.45
N ARG A 20 -12.87 5.18 -23.37
CA ARG A 20 -11.94 4.42 -24.23
C ARG A 20 -10.96 5.32 -24.98
N SER A 21 -11.45 6.43 -25.55
CA SER A 21 -10.61 7.37 -26.29
C SER A 21 -9.55 8.01 -25.38
N VAL A 22 -9.92 8.36 -24.14
CA VAL A 22 -9.01 8.94 -23.15
C VAL A 22 -7.96 7.92 -22.70
N LEU A 23 -8.39 6.71 -22.36
CA LEU A 23 -7.52 5.62 -21.87
C LEU A 23 -6.44 5.22 -22.89
N ARG A 24 -6.78 5.20 -24.19
CA ARG A 24 -5.84 4.91 -25.28
C ARG A 24 -4.77 5.97 -25.48
N ASN A 25 -5.03 7.21 -25.08
CA ASN A 25 -4.08 8.32 -25.21
C ASN A 25 -3.16 8.47 -23.99
N ILE A 26 -3.31 7.63 -22.96
CA ILE A 26 -2.47 7.67 -21.76
C ILE A 26 -1.19 6.86 -21.99
N ASN A 27 -0.05 7.48 -21.68
CA ASN A 27 1.22 6.77 -21.59
C ASN A 27 1.34 6.08 -20.23
N TRP A 28 0.96 4.80 -20.19
CA TRP A 28 0.94 3.98 -18.98
C TRP A 28 2.33 3.63 -18.40
N ASP A 29 3.43 3.91 -19.11
CA ASP A 29 4.76 3.69 -18.55
C ASP A 29 5.06 4.67 -17.40
N PHE A 30 4.54 5.90 -17.51
CA PHE A 30 4.84 7.02 -16.61
C PHE A 30 6.36 7.18 -16.36
N ASN A 31 7.15 6.96 -17.42
CA ASN A 31 8.61 6.99 -17.40
C ASN A 31 9.18 8.43 -17.38
N GLN A 32 8.46 9.37 -18.01
CA GLN A 32 8.73 10.80 -17.93
C GLN A 32 8.09 11.39 -16.68
N LYS A 33 8.64 12.50 -16.17
CA LYS A 33 7.95 13.28 -15.12
C LYS A 33 6.63 13.74 -15.70
N VAL A 34 5.53 13.14 -15.25
CA VAL A 34 4.19 13.61 -15.56
C VAL A 34 4.09 15.03 -15.01
N SER A 35 3.91 16.00 -15.90
CA SER A 35 3.70 17.39 -15.51
C SER A 35 2.23 17.54 -15.14
N PHE A 36 1.93 17.38 -13.86
CA PHE A 36 0.63 17.78 -13.34
C PHE A 36 0.54 19.31 -13.33
N PRO A 37 -0.63 19.89 -13.60
CA PRO A 37 -0.80 21.35 -13.55
C PRO A 37 -0.30 21.88 -12.18
N PRO A 38 0.32 23.07 -12.14
CA PRO A 38 0.84 23.65 -10.90
C PRO A 38 -0.24 23.70 -9.81
N SER A 39 -1.45 24.07 -10.24
CA SER A 39 -2.70 24.05 -9.48
C SER A 39 -3.50 22.79 -9.80
N GLY A 40 -3.70 21.91 -8.82
CA GLY A 40 -4.52 20.71 -8.97
C GLY A 40 -4.11 19.60 -8.02
N VAL A 41 -5.03 18.65 -7.78
CA VAL A 41 -4.75 17.43 -7.02
C VAL A 41 -3.67 16.64 -7.75
N LYS A 42 -2.68 16.14 -7.00
CA LYS A 42 -1.55 15.35 -7.54
C LYS A 42 -1.53 13.96 -6.92
N PRO A 43 -0.94 12.95 -7.60
CA PRO A 43 -0.79 11.62 -7.02
C PRO A 43 0.12 11.62 -5.78
N PHE A 44 -0.30 10.91 -4.72
CA PHE A 44 0.43 10.83 -3.47
C PHE A 44 1.21 9.52 -3.39
N ASN A 45 2.54 9.60 -3.40
CA ASN A 45 3.38 8.41 -3.44
C ASN A 45 3.64 7.86 -2.03
N CYS A 46 2.77 6.97 -1.55
CA CYS A 46 2.89 6.29 -0.24
C CYS A 46 4.27 5.66 0.00
N ARG A 47 4.93 5.14 -1.05
CA ARG A 47 6.28 4.53 -0.94
C ARG A 47 7.36 5.50 -0.47
N LYS A 48 7.15 6.81 -0.59
CA LYS A 48 8.09 7.79 -0.04
C LYS A 48 8.13 7.74 1.48
N HIS A 49 7.06 7.26 2.13
CA HIS A 49 6.88 7.39 3.58
C HIS A 49 6.86 6.07 4.31
N HIS A 50 6.60 4.96 3.62
CA HIS A 50 6.83 3.61 4.13
C HIS A 50 7.26 2.68 3.00
N TRP A 51 8.26 1.83 3.28
CA TRP A 51 8.75 0.90 2.29
C TRP A 51 7.84 -0.34 2.28
N PHE A 52 7.38 -0.75 1.10
CA PHE A 52 6.59 -1.97 0.93
C PHE A 52 6.93 -2.57 -0.43
N PRO A 53 7.15 -3.89 -0.54
CA PRO A 53 7.59 -4.47 -1.79
C PRO A 53 6.46 -4.48 -2.83
N ALA A 54 6.84 -4.42 -4.10
CA ALA A 54 5.95 -4.64 -5.25
C ALA A 54 4.66 -3.78 -5.29
N THR A 55 4.70 -2.54 -4.79
CA THR A 55 3.61 -1.57 -4.98
C THR A 55 3.72 -0.86 -6.34
N PHE A 56 2.60 -0.71 -7.05
CA PHE A 56 2.52 0.03 -8.31
C PHE A 56 2.63 1.55 -8.12
N VAL A 57 2.79 2.28 -9.23
CA VAL A 57 2.98 3.74 -9.21
C VAL A 57 1.64 4.45 -9.00
N PRO A 58 1.57 5.53 -8.18
CA PRO A 58 0.32 6.19 -7.83
C PRO A 58 -0.39 6.86 -9.03
N GLU A 59 0.33 7.11 -10.12
CA GLU A 59 -0.22 7.64 -11.36
C GLU A 59 -1.26 6.70 -11.98
N ILE A 60 -1.05 5.37 -11.90
CA ILE A 60 -2.02 4.39 -12.44
C ILE A 60 -3.40 4.50 -11.77
N PRO A 61 -3.54 4.33 -10.44
CA PRO A 61 -4.84 4.41 -9.80
C PRO A 61 -5.40 5.82 -9.84
N PHE A 62 -4.56 6.86 -9.74
CA PHE A 62 -5.01 8.25 -9.89
C PHE A 62 -5.74 8.45 -11.23
N THR A 63 -5.10 8.06 -12.33
CA THR A 63 -5.67 8.19 -13.67
C THR A 63 -6.91 7.31 -13.87
N LEU A 64 -6.88 6.05 -13.44
CA LEU A 64 -8.05 5.16 -13.58
C LEU A 64 -9.26 5.69 -12.80
N ILE A 65 -9.07 6.17 -11.57
CA ILE A 65 -10.15 6.73 -10.75
C ILE A 65 -10.72 7.99 -11.41
N GLU A 66 -9.85 8.90 -11.85
CA GLU A 66 -10.27 10.16 -12.48
C GLU A 66 -11.04 9.93 -13.78
N VAL A 67 -10.55 9.01 -14.61
CA VAL A 67 -11.13 8.72 -15.93
C VAL A 67 -12.43 7.92 -15.81
N LEU A 68 -12.50 6.90 -14.95
CA LEU A 68 -13.62 5.96 -14.92
C LEU A 68 -14.79 6.37 -14.01
N THR A 69 -14.61 7.32 -13.09
CA THR A 69 -15.63 7.64 -12.08
C THR A 69 -15.89 9.14 -11.96
N TYR A 70 -16.99 9.49 -11.31
CA TYR A 70 -17.27 10.82 -10.78
C TYR A 70 -16.94 10.90 -9.28
N PRO A 71 -16.80 12.10 -8.69
CA PRO A 71 -16.72 12.26 -7.24
C PRO A 71 -17.85 11.52 -6.50
N GLN A 72 -17.60 11.16 -5.24
CA GLN A 72 -18.45 10.32 -4.38
C GLN A 72 -18.53 8.83 -4.73
N ALA A 73 -18.02 8.39 -5.89
CA ALA A 73 -17.94 6.96 -6.23
C ALA A 73 -17.18 6.17 -5.14
N VAL A 74 -17.61 4.94 -4.89
CA VAL A 74 -16.95 4.00 -3.98
C VAL A 74 -15.85 3.27 -4.74
N VAL A 75 -14.61 3.47 -4.29
CA VAL A 75 -13.41 2.86 -4.91
C VAL A 75 -12.81 1.84 -3.94
N TYR A 76 -12.63 0.60 -4.38
CA TYR A 76 -12.15 -0.49 -3.54
C TYR A 76 -10.78 -1.02 -4.01
N ASP A 77 -9.84 -1.18 -3.07
CA ASP A 77 -8.62 -1.96 -3.27
C ASP A 77 -8.62 -3.24 -2.41
N PRO A 78 -8.86 -4.43 -3.02
CA PRO A 78 -8.87 -5.69 -2.31
C PRO A 78 -7.49 -6.20 -1.86
N PHE A 79 -6.41 -5.65 -2.41
CA PHE A 79 -5.02 -6.01 -2.09
C PHE A 79 -4.23 -4.74 -1.77
N ALA A 80 -4.74 -3.97 -0.80
CA ALA A 80 -4.41 -2.56 -0.66
C ALA A 80 -2.93 -2.28 -0.39
N GLY A 81 -2.19 -3.23 0.21
CA GLY A 81 -0.84 -3.00 0.69
C GLY A 81 -0.81 -1.74 1.56
N ILE A 82 -0.01 -0.75 1.16
CA ILE A 82 0.12 0.54 1.86
C ILE A 82 -0.85 1.63 1.36
N GLY A 83 -1.89 1.26 0.63
CA GLY A 83 -3.02 2.14 0.32
C GLY A 83 -2.84 3.05 -0.89
N THR A 84 -2.04 2.66 -1.89
CA THR A 84 -1.83 3.49 -3.09
C THR A 84 -3.17 3.89 -3.73
N THR A 85 -4.06 2.94 -4.04
CA THR A 85 -5.39 3.25 -4.57
C THR A 85 -6.24 4.03 -3.57
N TYR A 86 -6.22 3.62 -2.29
CA TYR A 86 -7.02 4.22 -1.22
C TYR A 86 -6.79 5.74 -1.11
N PHE A 87 -5.53 6.18 -1.05
CA PHE A 87 -5.20 7.60 -0.92
C PHE A 87 -5.41 8.38 -2.22
N GLN A 88 -5.35 7.73 -3.39
CA GLN A 88 -5.77 8.39 -4.63
C GLN A 88 -7.26 8.62 -4.72
N ALA A 89 -8.07 7.64 -4.32
CA ALA A 89 -9.52 7.81 -4.23
C ALA A 89 -9.88 8.92 -3.24
N LEU A 90 -9.28 8.93 -2.04
CA LEU A 90 -9.50 9.95 -1.04
C LEU A 90 -9.21 11.37 -1.56
N LEU A 91 -8.03 11.58 -2.15
CA LEU A 91 -7.61 12.88 -2.69
C LEU A 91 -8.49 13.37 -3.85
N LEU A 92 -9.03 12.44 -4.64
CA LEU A 92 -9.94 12.72 -5.75
C LEU A 92 -11.40 12.84 -5.30
N CYS A 93 -11.69 12.93 -4.00
CA CYS A 93 -13.06 12.98 -3.47
C CYS A 93 -13.93 11.77 -3.85
N ARG A 94 -13.37 10.56 -3.83
CA ARG A 94 -14.11 9.29 -3.88
C ARG A 94 -14.16 8.67 -2.48
N ARG A 95 -15.08 7.74 -2.23
CA ARG A 95 -15.18 6.99 -0.96
C ARG A 95 -14.27 5.74 -1.05
N PRO A 96 -13.07 5.76 -0.46
CA PRO A 96 -12.15 4.64 -0.58
C PRO A 96 -12.51 3.51 0.39
N LEU A 97 -12.37 2.26 -0.06
CA LEU A 97 -12.41 1.05 0.75
C LEU A 97 -11.12 0.26 0.50
N ALA A 98 -10.61 -0.41 1.53
CA ALA A 98 -9.42 -1.24 1.41
C ALA A 98 -9.52 -2.50 2.28
N THR A 99 -9.10 -3.64 1.74
CA THR A 99 -8.84 -4.84 2.53
C THR A 99 -7.37 -5.23 2.38
N GLU A 100 -6.77 -5.69 3.47
CA GLU A 100 -5.37 -6.15 3.46
C GLU A 100 -5.12 -7.15 4.61
N ILE A 101 -4.29 -8.16 4.35
CA ILE A 101 -3.91 -9.18 5.32
C ILE A 101 -2.65 -8.83 6.11
N CYS A 102 -1.88 -7.84 5.67
CA CYS A 102 -0.65 -7.42 6.34
C CYS A 102 -0.97 -6.35 7.37
N ARG A 103 -0.92 -6.70 8.67
CA ARG A 103 -1.26 -5.74 9.73
C ARG A 103 -0.35 -4.51 9.79
N VAL A 104 0.91 -4.64 9.39
CA VAL A 104 1.82 -3.48 9.26
C VAL A 104 1.27 -2.47 8.25
N ALA A 105 0.72 -2.97 7.14
CA ALA A 105 0.20 -2.13 6.08
C ALA A 105 -1.15 -1.51 6.47
N ILE A 106 -2.01 -2.26 7.17
CA ILE A 106 -3.24 -1.74 7.82
C ILE A 106 -2.91 -0.59 8.78
N GLU A 107 -1.99 -0.80 9.73
CA GLU A 107 -1.59 0.23 10.69
C GLU A 107 -1.01 1.47 9.99
N TYR A 108 -0.21 1.27 8.95
CA TYR A 108 0.30 2.37 8.13
C TYR A 108 -0.83 3.17 7.48
N MET A 109 -1.79 2.51 6.82
CA MET A 109 -2.91 3.19 6.17
C MET A 109 -3.81 3.91 7.18
N GLN A 110 -4.10 3.29 8.33
CA GLN A 110 -4.90 3.92 9.39
C GLN A 110 -4.19 5.14 9.96
N SER A 111 -2.90 5.03 10.31
CA SER A 111 -2.09 6.16 10.75
C SER A 111 -2.04 7.27 9.69
N LEU A 112 -1.90 6.91 8.42
CA LEU A 112 -1.81 7.89 7.34
C LEU A 112 -3.15 8.60 7.13
N LEU A 113 -4.28 7.88 7.19
CA LEU A 113 -5.62 8.46 7.13
C LEU A 113 -5.85 9.50 8.24
N VAL A 114 -5.34 9.29 9.45
CA VAL A 114 -5.37 10.30 10.52
C VAL A 114 -4.70 11.59 10.06
N LEU A 115 -3.51 11.49 9.43
CA LEU A 115 -2.74 12.66 8.98
C LEU A 115 -3.36 13.38 7.79
N PHE A 116 -4.21 12.72 7.01
CA PHE A 116 -4.96 13.34 5.90
C PHE A 116 -6.14 14.21 6.38
N ASN A 117 -6.35 14.38 7.69
CA ASN A 117 -7.32 15.34 8.21
C ASN A 117 -6.95 16.78 7.81
N PRO A 118 -7.81 17.50 7.07
CA PRO A 118 -7.50 18.85 6.60
C PRO A 118 -7.43 19.89 7.71
N ASN A 119 -7.89 19.57 8.93
CA ASN A 119 -7.84 20.46 10.08
C ASN A 119 -6.52 20.33 10.88
N ILE A 120 -5.58 19.47 10.48
CA ILE A 120 -4.31 19.30 11.20
C ILE A 120 -3.36 20.47 10.93
N GLU A 121 -2.92 21.12 12.01
CA GLU A 121 -1.86 22.12 11.99
C GLU A 121 -0.47 21.46 11.97
N HIS A 122 0.00 21.11 10.77
CA HIS A 122 1.25 20.37 10.55
C HIS A 122 2.49 21.08 11.12
N LYS A 123 2.49 22.41 11.26
CA LYS A 123 3.59 23.17 11.89
C LYS A 123 3.70 22.86 13.39
N ILE A 124 2.58 22.86 14.10
CA ILE A 124 2.51 22.53 15.53
C ILE A 124 3.00 21.09 15.78
N LEU A 125 2.64 20.15 14.91
CA LEU A 125 3.14 18.78 15.01
C LEU A 125 4.66 18.69 14.91
N LYS A 126 5.28 19.45 13.99
CA LYS A 126 6.74 19.47 13.85
C LYS A 126 7.43 20.05 15.08
N GLU A 127 6.87 21.09 15.67
CA GLU A 127 7.39 21.68 16.91
C GLU A 127 7.31 20.68 18.08
N LYS A 128 6.17 20.00 18.24
CA LYS A 128 6.02 18.92 19.22
C LYS A 128 7.06 17.81 19.02
N ILE A 129 7.29 17.38 17.78
CA ILE A 129 8.32 16.37 17.46
C ILE A 129 9.72 16.87 17.81
N LYS A 130 10.06 18.11 17.43
CA LYS A 130 11.37 18.69 17.75
C LYS A 130 11.61 18.70 19.27
N ASN A 131 10.61 19.10 20.05
CA ASN A 131 10.68 19.09 21.51
C ASN A 131 10.80 17.66 22.09
N ILE A 132 10.12 16.67 21.50
CA ILE A 132 10.32 15.27 21.91
C ILE A 132 11.78 14.87 21.70
N LEU A 133 12.38 15.22 20.57
CA LEU A 133 13.75 14.80 20.25
C LEU A 133 14.81 15.46 21.15
N THR A 134 14.54 16.63 21.73
CA THR A 134 15.46 17.26 22.71
C THR A 134 15.55 16.50 24.03
N ASP A 135 14.58 15.63 24.34
CA ASP A 135 14.59 14.82 25.56
C ASP A 135 15.56 13.62 25.49
N PHE A 136 16.17 13.38 24.33
CA PHE A 136 17.12 12.28 24.16
C PHE A 136 18.45 12.62 24.83
N ASP A 137 18.86 11.76 25.75
CA ASP A 137 20.16 11.81 26.41
C ASP A 137 20.95 10.54 26.06
N PRO A 138 22.06 10.64 25.31
CA PRO A 138 22.84 9.47 24.91
C PRO A 138 23.42 8.68 26.10
N GLY A 139 23.51 9.27 27.30
CA GLY A 139 23.97 8.60 28.52
C GLY A 139 22.89 7.77 29.22
N LYS A 140 21.61 7.87 28.82
CA LYS A 140 20.52 7.10 29.41
C LYS A 140 20.29 5.78 28.66
N ASP A 141 20.01 4.72 29.41
CA ASP A 141 19.58 3.44 28.87
C ASP A 141 18.06 3.45 28.65
N TYR A 142 17.64 3.66 27.40
CA TYR A 142 16.24 3.53 26.99
C TYR A 142 15.88 2.08 26.63
N ILE A 143 16.86 1.22 26.35
CA ILE A 143 16.64 -0.20 26.01
C ILE A 143 15.96 -0.90 27.18
N GLY A 144 16.41 -0.63 28.41
CA GLY A 144 15.80 -1.16 29.64
C GLY A 144 14.34 -0.73 29.88
N SER A 145 13.89 0.35 29.22
CA SER A 145 12.51 0.87 29.33
C SER A 145 11.54 0.29 28.29
N VAL A 146 12.03 -0.58 27.40
CA VAL A 146 11.23 -1.25 26.36
C VAL A 146 11.05 -2.73 26.72
N SER A 147 9.92 -3.32 26.31
CA SER A 147 9.65 -4.74 26.52
C SER A 147 10.83 -5.63 26.12
N ALA A 148 11.29 -6.47 27.05
CA ALA A 148 12.39 -7.41 26.83
C ALA A 148 12.18 -8.31 25.61
N THR A 149 10.92 -8.66 25.30
CA THR A 149 10.58 -9.46 24.12
C THR A 149 10.86 -8.71 22.81
N LEU A 150 10.54 -7.41 22.76
CA LEU A 150 10.82 -6.57 21.60
C LEU A 150 12.32 -6.38 21.42
N ILE A 151 13.02 -6.02 22.50
CA ILE A 151 14.47 -5.83 22.48
C ILE A 151 15.19 -7.10 22.05
N LYS A 152 14.80 -8.28 22.56
CA LYS A 152 15.39 -9.56 22.13
C LYS A 152 15.28 -9.79 20.62
N LYS A 153 14.15 -9.39 20.01
CA LYS A 153 13.92 -9.54 18.56
C LYS A 153 14.70 -8.53 17.72
N LEU A 154 14.86 -7.29 18.21
CA LEU A 154 15.53 -6.22 17.47
C LEU A 154 17.04 -6.16 17.70
N LYS A 155 17.55 -6.54 18.89
CA LYS A 155 18.98 -6.45 19.25
C LYS A 155 19.94 -7.03 18.21
N PRO A 156 19.66 -8.17 17.56
CA PRO A 156 20.55 -8.71 16.53
C PRO A 156 20.66 -7.85 15.24
N TRP A 157 19.79 -6.86 15.04
CA TRP A 157 19.66 -6.10 13.80
C TRP A 157 20.32 -4.72 13.84
N TYR A 158 20.78 -4.25 15.00
CA TYR A 158 21.25 -2.89 15.21
C TYR A 158 22.49 -2.86 16.09
N SER A 159 23.33 -1.84 15.90
CA SER A 159 24.32 -1.47 16.90
C SER A 159 23.61 -0.96 18.17
N GLU A 160 24.29 -1.04 19.30
CA GLU A 160 23.74 -0.64 20.60
C GLU A 160 23.31 0.84 20.63
N ASN A 161 24.13 1.73 20.06
CA ASN A 161 23.80 3.15 19.93
C ASN A 161 22.50 3.38 19.14
N VAL A 162 22.35 2.73 17.98
CA VAL A 162 21.13 2.84 17.15
C VAL A 162 19.93 2.23 17.87
N LEU A 163 20.12 1.08 18.54
CA LEU A 163 19.05 0.44 19.29
C LEU A 163 18.56 1.31 20.45
N ASN A 164 19.46 2.03 21.14
CA ASN A 164 19.09 2.95 22.22
C ASN A 164 18.27 4.14 21.69
N GLN A 165 18.66 4.71 20.55
CA GLN A 165 17.90 5.76 19.87
C GLN A 165 16.50 5.28 19.42
N LEU A 166 16.40 4.06 18.88
CA LEU A 166 15.11 3.47 18.52
C LEU A 166 14.26 3.18 19.77
N ALA A 167 14.86 2.68 20.85
CA ALA A 167 14.18 2.43 22.11
C ALA A 167 13.58 3.72 22.70
N PHE A 168 14.33 4.82 22.66
CA PHE A 168 13.80 6.15 23.00
C PHE A 168 12.55 6.50 22.20
N LEU A 169 12.58 6.35 20.87
CA LEU A 169 11.43 6.63 20.00
C LEU A 169 10.24 5.72 20.34
N PHE A 170 10.47 4.44 20.64
CA PHE A 170 9.41 3.51 21.04
C PHE A 170 8.76 3.93 22.36
N VAL A 171 9.55 4.33 23.36
CA VAL A 171 9.02 4.83 24.65
C VAL A 171 8.19 6.09 24.45
N LYS A 172 8.66 7.03 23.63
CA LYS A 172 7.94 8.27 23.34
C LYS A 172 6.65 8.01 22.56
N GLU A 173 6.67 7.11 21.58
CA GLU A 173 5.47 6.73 20.82
C GLU A 173 4.45 6.01 21.71
N ALA A 174 4.88 5.04 22.50
CA ALA A 174 4.01 4.26 23.38
C ALA A 174 3.26 5.16 24.36
N ASN A 175 3.96 6.12 24.97
CA ASN A 175 3.42 7.07 25.96
C ASN A 175 2.68 8.27 25.33
N CYS A 176 2.68 8.42 24.00
CA CYS A 176 2.00 9.50 23.32
C CYS A 176 0.47 9.31 23.37
N GLN A 177 -0.24 10.31 23.93
CA GLN A 177 -1.71 10.34 24.01
C GLN A 177 -2.34 11.07 22.82
N ASP A 178 -1.61 11.97 22.16
CA ASP A 178 -2.07 12.66 20.95
C ASP A 178 -2.03 11.68 19.77
N ASN A 179 -3.21 11.20 19.35
CA ASN A 179 -3.33 10.20 18.28
C ASN A 179 -2.70 10.66 16.95
N THR A 180 -2.73 11.96 16.67
CA THR A 180 -2.18 12.51 15.43
C THR A 180 -0.66 12.47 15.47
N LEU A 181 -0.08 12.91 16.58
CA LEU A 181 1.36 12.85 16.81
C LEU A 181 1.86 11.40 16.82
N LYS A 182 1.15 10.52 17.52
CA LYS A 182 1.43 9.08 17.56
C LYS A 182 1.42 8.44 16.17
N SER A 183 0.41 8.76 15.34
CA SER A 183 0.32 8.27 13.95
C SER A 183 1.52 8.71 13.11
N ALA A 184 1.94 9.98 13.22
CA ALA A 184 3.13 10.48 12.51
C ALA A 184 4.42 9.79 12.99
N MET A 185 4.54 9.56 14.30
CA MET A 185 5.66 8.82 14.90
C MET A 185 5.69 7.37 14.41
N ARG A 186 4.56 6.66 14.45
CA ARG A 186 4.45 5.25 14.02
C ARG A 186 4.89 5.04 12.59
N ILE A 187 4.40 5.87 11.65
CA ILE A 187 4.79 5.80 10.23
C ILE A 187 6.30 5.99 10.09
N SER A 188 6.83 7.03 10.74
CA SER A 188 8.23 7.41 10.60
C SER A 188 9.18 6.42 11.26
N ILE A 189 8.82 5.88 12.43
CA ILE A 189 9.54 4.79 13.10
C ILE A 189 9.53 3.54 12.20
N SER A 190 8.36 3.11 11.74
CA SER A 190 8.22 1.93 10.90
C SER A 190 9.05 2.04 9.61
N TYR A 191 9.14 3.23 9.02
CA TYR A 191 10.01 3.50 7.87
C TYR A 191 11.50 3.30 8.20
N ILE A 192 12.00 3.89 9.28
CA ILE A 192 13.44 3.90 9.57
C ILE A 192 13.96 2.55 10.01
N LEU A 193 13.13 1.66 10.56
CA LEU A 193 13.57 0.34 11.07
C LEU A 193 14.40 -0.45 10.06
N LYS A 194 13.97 -0.51 8.79
CA LYS A 194 14.76 -1.17 7.73
C LYS A 194 16.03 -0.38 7.38
N THR A 195 15.93 0.94 7.29
CA THR A 195 17.03 1.81 6.81
C THR A 195 18.17 1.87 7.83
N GLU A 196 17.83 1.92 9.11
CA GLU A 196 18.76 1.97 10.23
C GLU A 196 19.27 0.60 10.64
N SER A 197 18.68 -0.49 10.12
CA SER A 197 19.20 -1.84 10.35
C SER A 197 20.65 -1.94 9.87
N ALA A 198 21.46 -2.68 10.62
CA ALA A 198 22.79 -3.08 10.19
C ALA A 198 22.74 -4.01 8.97
N GLN A 199 21.62 -4.70 8.70
CA GLN A 199 21.48 -5.48 7.46
C GLN A 199 21.38 -4.54 6.26
N ASP A 200 22.50 -4.34 5.57
CA ASP A 200 22.66 -3.41 4.44
C ASP A 200 22.21 -3.98 3.08
N LYS A 201 21.76 -5.24 3.04
CA LYS A 201 21.24 -5.88 1.84
C LYS A 201 19.75 -5.58 1.60
N GLY A 202 19.23 -6.03 0.46
CA GLY A 202 17.83 -5.86 0.08
C GLY A 202 16.84 -6.47 1.07
N TRP A 203 15.57 -6.10 0.94
CA TRP A 203 14.47 -6.56 1.82
C TRP A 203 14.35 -8.09 1.92
N GLY A 204 14.84 -8.83 0.92
CA GLY A 204 14.88 -10.30 0.94
C GLY A 204 15.66 -10.86 2.14
N CYS A 205 16.75 -10.21 2.56
CA CYS A 205 17.49 -10.64 3.76
C CYS A 205 16.69 -10.44 5.05
N ILE A 206 15.92 -9.35 5.15
CA ILE A 206 14.97 -9.14 6.26
C ILE A 206 13.88 -10.22 6.24
N ALA A 207 13.30 -10.49 5.06
CA ALA A 207 12.27 -11.49 4.88
C ALA A 207 12.74 -12.90 5.28
N ASP A 208 13.93 -13.29 4.80
CA ASP A 208 14.58 -14.56 5.06
C ASP A 208 15.22 -14.66 6.46
N ASN A 209 15.06 -13.62 7.30
CA ASN A 209 15.62 -13.55 8.65
C ASN A 209 17.15 -13.72 8.69
N VAL A 210 17.84 -13.25 7.64
CA VAL A 210 19.29 -13.26 7.55
C VAL A 210 19.82 -12.11 8.42
N LEU A 211 20.36 -12.46 9.58
CA LEU A 211 20.93 -11.51 10.52
C LEU A 211 22.16 -10.80 9.92
N PRO A 212 22.40 -9.54 10.28
CA PRO A 212 23.63 -8.86 9.91
C PRO A 212 24.84 -9.56 10.52
N LYS A 213 25.95 -9.56 9.80
CA LYS A 213 27.26 -10.02 10.26
C LYS A 213 27.89 -8.97 11.17
N ASN A 214 28.88 -9.38 11.99
CA ASN A 214 29.55 -8.48 12.93
C ASN A 214 30.10 -7.20 12.28
N TYR A 215 30.76 -7.30 11.11
CA TYR A 215 31.26 -6.11 10.42
C TYR A 215 30.14 -5.15 9.98
N GLN A 216 28.94 -5.66 9.67
CA GLN A 216 27.79 -4.82 9.31
C GLN A 216 27.27 -4.06 10.54
N ILE A 217 27.26 -4.72 11.71
CA ILE A 217 26.93 -4.08 13.00
C ILE A 217 27.95 -2.99 13.32
N GLU A 218 29.24 -3.29 13.22
CA GLU A 218 30.33 -2.33 13.44
C GLU A 218 30.21 -1.10 12.53
N ASN A 219 30.00 -1.30 11.22
CA ASN A 219 29.82 -0.22 10.26
C ASN A 219 28.56 0.63 10.53
N SER A 220 27.57 0.09 11.25
CA SER A 220 26.32 0.78 11.57
C SER A 220 26.37 1.63 12.85
N LYS A 221 27.47 1.63 13.60
CA LYS A 221 27.60 2.37 14.88
C LYS A 221 27.43 3.89 14.73
N ASN A 222 27.84 4.43 13.58
CA ASN A 222 27.76 5.86 13.27
C ASN A 222 26.42 6.29 12.66
N LYS A 223 25.47 5.37 12.47
CA LYS A 223 24.12 5.73 12.03
C LYS A 223 23.41 6.55 13.12
N ASN A 224 22.51 7.42 12.68
CA ASN A 224 21.76 8.32 13.55
C ASN A 224 20.26 8.17 13.24
N ALA A 225 19.61 7.31 14.00
CA ALA A 225 18.19 7.01 13.84
C ALA A 225 17.30 8.21 14.16
N LEU A 226 17.69 9.06 15.12
CA LEU A 226 16.93 10.26 15.48
C LEU A 226 16.96 11.32 14.36
N TYR A 227 18.14 11.54 13.76
CA TYR A 227 18.27 12.42 12.61
C TYR A 227 17.44 11.91 11.42
N LEU A 228 17.52 10.61 11.11
CA LEU A 228 16.72 10.06 10.03
C LEU A 228 15.23 10.17 10.36
N PHE A 229 14.81 9.84 11.59
CA PHE A 229 13.43 9.98 12.05
C PHE A 229 12.91 11.40 11.82
N GLU A 230 13.62 12.43 12.31
CA GLU A 230 13.27 13.85 12.16
C GLU A 230 13.13 14.24 10.68
N LYS A 231 14.08 13.81 9.85
CA LYS A 231 14.03 14.06 8.41
C LYS A 231 12.79 13.42 7.77
N ARG A 232 12.48 12.17 8.10
CA ARG A 232 11.35 11.44 7.48
C ARG A 232 10.01 11.98 7.93
N ILE A 233 9.83 12.28 9.22
CA ILE A 233 8.56 12.82 9.71
C ILE A 233 8.31 14.23 9.17
N ASN A 234 9.34 15.07 9.05
CA ASN A 234 9.20 16.38 8.41
C ASN A 234 8.82 16.26 6.93
N ASN A 235 9.43 15.32 6.19
CA ASN A 235 9.08 15.07 4.80
C ASN A 235 7.65 14.56 4.64
N LEU A 236 7.20 13.66 5.51
CA LEU A 236 5.82 13.16 5.56
C LEU A 236 4.82 14.30 5.75
N LEU A 237 5.02 15.11 6.79
CA LEU A 237 4.12 16.21 7.12
C LEU A 237 4.12 17.30 6.04
N ASN A 238 5.27 17.57 5.41
CA ASN A 238 5.35 18.48 4.25
C ASN A 238 4.58 17.93 3.04
N ASP A 239 4.78 16.66 2.70
CA ASP A 239 4.17 16.06 1.51
C ASP A 239 2.64 16.02 1.67
N ILE A 240 2.13 15.62 2.84
CA ILE A 240 0.68 15.63 3.12
C ILE A 240 0.13 17.06 3.08
N SER A 241 0.78 18.00 3.78
CA SER A 241 0.34 19.39 3.80
C SER A 241 0.29 20.00 2.40
N GLU A 242 1.21 19.64 1.51
CA GLU A 242 1.22 20.10 0.12
C GLU A 242 0.05 19.51 -0.69
N HIS A 243 -0.26 18.22 -0.52
CA HIS A 243 -1.38 17.58 -1.22
C HIS A 243 -2.73 18.13 -0.76
N LEU A 244 -2.90 18.40 0.54
CA LEU A 244 -4.12 18.94 1.12
C LEU A 244 -4.42 20.39 0.69
N LYS A 245 -3.46 21.13 0.13
CA LYS A 245 -3.73 22.49 -0.40
C LYS A 245 -4.63 22.51 -1.64
N TYR A 246 -4.62 21.41 -2.40
CA TYR A 246 -5.24 21.35 -3.72
C TYR A 246 -6.47 20.44 -3.79
N VAL A 247 -6.88 19.86 -2.65
CA VAL A 247 -8.08 19.02 -2.60
C VAL A 247 -9.35 19.85 -2.88
N PRO A 248 -10.39 19.25 -3.48
CA PRO A 248 -11.66 19.92 -3.71
C PRO A 248 -12.32 20.40 -2.41
N LYS A 249 -13.27 21.36 -2.52
CA LYS A 249 -13.96 21.94 -1.34
C LYS A 249 -14.73 20.89 -0.54
N GLU A 250 -15.25 19.88 -1.22
CA GLU A 250 -16.03 18.77 -0.67
C GLU A 250 -15.18 17.80 0.16
N TYR A 251 -13.85 17.83 0.00
CA TYR A 251 -12.92 16.91 0.67
C TYR A 251 -13.09 16.92 2.19
N LYS A 252 -13.28 18.10 2.79
CA LYS A 252 -13.41 18.23 4.24
C LYS A 252 -14.61 17.45 4.78
N GLN A 253 -15.75 17.54 4.09
CA GLN A 253 -16.95 16.82 4.50
C GLN A 253 -16.77 15.32 4.28
N LEU A 254 -16.31 14.92 3.09
CA LEU A 254 -16.03 13.53 2.77
C LEU A 254 -15.07 12.88 3.78
N TYR A 255 -14.03 13.59 4.19
CA TYR A 255 -13.08 13.12 5.20
C TYR A 255 -13.76 12.88 6.56
N GLN A 256 -14.67 13.76 7.00
CA GLN A 256 -15.41 13.53 8.25
C GLN A 256 -16.25 12.26 8.15
N ASP A 257 -17.01 12.09 7.06
CA ASP A 257 -17.81 10.89 6.83
C ASP A 257 -16.96 9.61 6.88
N ILE A 258 -15.78 9.63 6.22
CA ILE A 258 -14.87 8.48 6.17
C ILE A 258 -14.26 8.21 7.55
N LYS A 259 -13.88 9.25 8.29
CA LYS A 259 -13.26 9.10 9.62
C LYS A 259 -14.21 8.46 10.63
N GLU A 260 -15.51 8.69 10.49
CA GLU A 260 -16.56 8.11 11.34
C GLU A 260 -16.93 6.66 10.96
N GLN A 261 -16.48 6.20 9.79
CA GLN A 261 -16.75 4.87 9.26
C GLN A 261 -15.48 4.02 9.27
N ASN A 262 -15.66 2.70 9.35
CA ASN A 262 -14.54 1.80 9.06
C ASN A 262 -14.43 1.61 7.55
N THR A 263 -13.31 2.00 6.95
CA THR A 263 -13.04 1.88 5.51
C THR A 263 -11.77 1.09 5.19
N ILE A 264 -11.02 0.68 6.23
CA ILE A 264 -9.78 -0.08 6.13
C ILE A 264 -9.92 -1.37 6.95
N PHE A 265 -9.98 -2.51 6.27
CA PHE A 265 -10.32 -3.78 6.88
C PHE A 265 -9.13 -4.75 6.88
N TYR A 266 -8.78 -5.28 8.07
CA TYR A 266 -7.84 -6.39 8.19
C TYR A 266 -8.54 -7.71 7.81
N GLU A 267 -8.60 -7.99 6.51
CA GLU A 267 -9.37 -9.09 5.96
C GLU A 267 -8.66 -9.79 4.79
N ASP A 268 -8.96 -11.07 4.64
CA ASP A 268 -8.60 -11.89 3.49
C ASP A 268 -9.67 -11.73 2.41
N VAL A 269 -9.30 -11.21 1.23
CA VAL A 269 -10.22 -11.01 0.10
C VAL A 269 -10.94 -12.29 -0.35
N ARG A 270 -10.38 -13.48 -0.08
CA ARG A 270 -11.06 -14.76 -0.34
C ARG A 270 -12.30 -14.97 0.53
N LYS A 271 -12.51 -14.11 1.54
CA LYS A 271 -13.70 -14.06 2.39
C LYS A 271 -14.50 -12.78 2.16
N CYS A 272 -13.87 -11.61 2.29
CA CYS A 272 -14.43 -10.27 2.04
C CYS A 272 -15.88 -10.10 2.56
N ALA A 273 -16.07 -10.22 3.87
CA ALA A 273 -17.36 -10.19 4.55
C ALA A 273 -17.84 -8.77 4.89
N GLU A 274 -16.92 -7.85 5.17
CA GLU A 274 -17.25 -6.52 5.71
C GLU A 274 -17.84 -5.57 4.66
N ILE A 275 -17.49 -5.76 3.39
CA ILE A 275 -17.97 -4.91 2.29
C ILE A 275 -19.29 -5.47 1.76
N PRO A 276 -20.37 -4.67 1.67
CA PRO A 276 -21.63 -5.13 1.11
C PRO A 276 -21.50 -5.54 -0.37
N ASN A 277 -22.37 -6.45 -0.81
CA ASN A 277 -22.43 -6.77 -2.23
C ASN A 277 -23.01 -5.58 -3.00
N GLU A 278 -22.58 -5.41 -4.24
CA GLU A 278 -23.07 -4.37 -5.15
C GLU A 278 -23.03 -2.95 -4.55
N SER A 279 -21.98 -2.65 -3.77
CA SER A 279 -21.78 -1.34 -3.15
C SER A 279 -20.57 -0.59 -3.70
N VAL A 280 -19.72 -1.23 -4.51
CA VAL A 280 -18.50 -0.65 -5.08
C VAL A 280 -18.74 -0.22 -6.52
N ASP A 281 -18.28 0.98 -6.88
CA ASP A 281 -18.39 1.52 -8.25
C ASP A 281 -17.16 1.16 -9.10
N LEU A 282 -15.98 1.16 -8.49
CA LEU A 282 -14.71 0.88 -9.14
C LEU A 282 -13.76 0.08 -8.24
N VAL A 283 -13.16 -0.97 -8.78
CA VAL A 283 -12.01 -1.67 -8.17
C VAL A 283 -10.75 -1.28 -8.91
N VAL A 284 -9.69 -0.88 -8.21
CA VAL A 284 -8.35 -0.69 -8.79
C VAL A 284 -7.31 -1.32 -7.90
N THR A 285 -6.62 -2.34 -8.42
CA THR A 285 -5.70 -3.13 -7.58
C THR A 285 -4.58 -3.78 -8.38
N SER A 286 -3.49 -4.10 -7.68
CA SER A 286 -2.40 -4.94 -8.18
C SER A 286 -2.27 -6.15 -7.28
N PRO A 287 -2.93 -7.26 -7.63
CA PRO A 287 -2.88 -8.49 -6.85
C PRO A 287 -1.45 -9.04 -6.71
N PRO A 288 -1.19 -9.92 -5.73
CA PRO A 288 0.13 -10.53 -5.56
C PRO A 288 0.53 -11.34 -6.80
N TYR A 289 1.75 -11.12 -7.30
CA TYR A 289 2.25 -11.85 -8.47
C TYR A 289 2.80 -13.21 -8.08
N PRO A 290 2.52 -14.28 -8.87
CA PRO A 290 2.77 -15.64 -8.45
C PRO A 290 4.26 -15.86 -8.18
N ASN A 291 4.60 -16.28 -6.96
CA ASN A 291 5.94 -16.66 -6.50
C ASN A 291 7.00 -15.55 -6.54
N MET A 292 6.60 -14.27 -6.56
CA MET A 292 7.53 -13.14 -6.75
C MET A 292 7.99 -12.48 -5.44
N THR A 293 7.07 -12.28 -4.50
CA THR A 293 7.29 -11.40 -3.34
C THR A 293 6.89 -12.09 -2.03
N ASP A 294 7.56 -11.75 -0.91
CA ASP A 294 7.10 -12.07 0.44
C ASP A 294 6.69 -10.75 1.13
N TYR A 295 5.43 -10.34 1.03
CA TYR A 295 4.91 -9.07 1.53
C TYR A 295 4.99 -9.03 3.07
N VAL A 296 4.47 -10.04 3.75
CA VAL A 296 4.43 -10.09 5.22
C VAL A 296 5.84 -10.21 5.80
N LYS A 297 6.64 -11.18 5.32
CA LYS A 297 8.01 -11.38 5.86
C LYS A 297 8.90 -10.18 5.63
N SER A 298 8.75 -9.47 4.50
CA SER A 298 9.55 -8.28 4.24
C SER A 298 9.42 -7.27 5.39
N GLN A 299 8.21 -7.09 5.93
CA GLN A 299 7.92 -6.13 6.99
C GLN A 299 8.31 -6.61 8.41
N ARG A 300 9.15 -7.64 8.56
CA ARG A 300 9.48 -8.30 9.84
C ARG A 300 9.84 -7.33 10.97
N LEU A 301 10.68 -6.33 10.71
CA LEU A 301 11.11 -5.37 11.73
C LEU A 301 9.93 -4.50 12.21
N SER A 302 9.05 -4.10 11.30
CA SER A 302 7.83 -3.37 11.63
C SER A 302 6.81 -4.25 12.37
N TYR A 303 6.71 -5.54 12.04
CA TYR A 303 5.91 -6.50 12.83
C TYR A 303 6.42 -6.60 14.27
N TYR A 304 7.75 -6.62 14.46
CA TYR A 304 8.33 -6.62 15.80
C TYR A 304 7.96 -5.36 16.57
N PHE A 305 8.21 -4.18 15.98
CA PHE A 305 7.89 -2.89 16.59
C PHE A 305 6.41 -2.75 16.97
N LEU A 306 5.48 -3.10 16.07
CA LEU A 306 4.05 -2.99 16.31
C LEU A 306 3.49 -4.11 17.21
N GLY A 307 4.31 -5.08 17.61
CA GLY A 307 3.89 -6.18 18.48
C GLY A 307 2.96 -7.19 17.82
N PHE A 308 2.86 -7.20 16.49
CA PHE A 308 2.01 -8.14 15.76
C PHE A 308 2.69 -9.50 15.55
N ASP A 309 1.91 -10.58 15.65
CA ASP A 309 2.36 -11.92 15.27
C ASP A 309 2.29 -12.10 13.75
N LEU A 310 3.45 -12.01 13.10
CA LEU A 310 3.59 -12.16 11.66
C LEU A 310 3.09 -13.51 11.13
N ASN A 311 3.10 -14.58 11.94
CA ASN A 311 2.69 -15.91 11.48
C ASN A 311 1.19 -15.98 11.15
N LYS A 312 0.36 -15.18 11.84
CA LYS A 312 -1.08 -15.09 11.57
C LYS A 312 -1.37 -14.60 10.15
N ASP A 313 -0.53 -13.69 9.65
CA ASP A 313 -0.71 -13.07 8.33
C ASP A 313 -0.05 -13.92 7.23
N LEU A 314 1.08 -14.59 7.52
CA LEU A 314 1.75 -15.50 6.58
C LEU A 314 0.89 -16.66 6.09
N MET A 315 -0.01 -17.15 6.94
CA MET A 315 -0.94 -18.23 6.57
C MET A 315 -1.93 -17.77 5.50
N LYS A 316 -2.29 -16.48 5.48
CA LYS A 316 -3.24 -15.91 4.53
C LYS A 316 -2.57 -15.47 3.22
N GLU A 317 -1.26 -15.25 3.21
CA GLU A 317 -0.53 -14.73 2.06
C GLU A 317 -0.61 -15.64 0.83
N ILE A 318 -1.15 -15.08 -0.26
CA ILE A 318 -1.33 -15.72 -1.56
C ILE A 318 0.02 -15.77 -2.29
N CYS A 319 0.41 -16.97 -2.71
CA CYS A 319 1.57 -17.24 -3.58
C CYS A 319 2.89 -16.55 -3.19
N ALA A 320 3.17 -16.48 -1.88
CA ALA A 320 4.41 -15.92 -1.35
C ALA A 320 5.66 -16.56 -1.99
N ARG A 321 6.70 -15.75 -2.26
CA ARG A 321 7.99 -16.21 -2.84
C ARG A 321 8.61 -17.37 -2.05
N SER A 322 8.45 -17.40 -0.73
CA SER A 322 8.94 -18.48 0.12
C SER A 322 8.19 -19.81 -0.04
N LYS A 323 7.01 -19.81 -0.67
CA LYS A 323 6.21 -21.00 -0.99
C LYS A 323 6.47 -21.55 -2.41
N ARG A 324 7.35 -20.90 -3.20
CA ARG A 324 7.54 -21.19 -4.64
C ARG A 324 8.03 -22.59 -5.01
N SER A 325 8.67 -23.30 -4.08
CA SER A 325 9.15 -24.67 -4.29
C SER A 325 8.08 -25.73 -4.01
N ARG A 326 6.90 -25.35 -3.53
CA ARG A 326 5.80 -26.30 -3.30
C ARG A 326 5.26 -26.80 -4.64
N LYS A 327 5.00 -28.10 -4.72
CA LYS A 327 4.54 -28.79 -5.94
C LYS A 327 3.33 -28.12 -6.60
N ASN A 328 2.37 -27.65 -5.80
CA ASN A 328 1.10 -27.09 -6.29
C ASN A 328 1.03 -25.55 -6.21
N ALA A 329 2.14 -24.84 -5.98
CA ALA A 329 2.14 -23.40 -5.69
C ALA A 329 1.37 -22.55 -6.71
N LEU A 330 1.42 -22.92 -8.00
CA LEU A 330 0.74 -22.22 -9.08
C LEU A 330 -0.76 -22.58 -9.20
N GLN A 331 -1.12 -23.83 -8.92
CA GLN A 331 -2.52 -24.25 -8.84
C GLN A 331 -3.21 -23.63 -7.62
N ASP A 332 -2.54 -23.60 -6.47
CA ASP A 332 -3.03 -22.93 -5.27
C ASP A 332 -3.28 -21.43 -5.55
N TYR A 333 -2.36 -20.77 -6.27
CA TYR A 333 -2.53 -19.40 -6.71
C TYR A 333 -3.75 -19.20 -7.62
N LEU A 334 -3.93 -20.07 -8.62
CA LEU A 334 -5.10 -20.01 -9.50
C LEU A 334 -6.41 -20.12 -8.71
N TYR A 335 -6.48 -21.06 -7.76
CA TYR A 335 -7.62 -21.22 -6.87
C TYR A 335 -7.86 -19.98 -6.00
N ASP A 336 -6.82 -19.49 -5.31
CA ASP A 336 -6.88 -18.34 -4.42
C ASP A 336 -7.32 -17.07 -5.17
N MET A 337 -6.79 -16.85 -6.38
CA MET A 337 -7.15 -15.70 -7.21
C MET A 337 -8.57 -15.81 -7.76
N ASN A 338 -9.03 -16.99 -8.18
CA ASN A 338 -10.42 -17.18 -8.61
C ASN A 338 -11.41 -16.91 -7.47
N MET A 339 -11.08 -17.33 -6.24
CA MET A 339 -11.89 -17.00 -5.05
C MET A 339 -11.89 -15.51 -4.73
N SER A 340 -10.74 -14.86 -4.87
CA SER A 340 -10.61 -13.41 -4.69
C SER A 340 -11.47 -12.67 -5.72
N ILE A 341 -11.34 -12.99 -7.02
CA ILE A 341 -12.09 -12.36 -8.12
C ILE A 341 -13.59 -12.58 -7.98
N LYS A 342 -14.03 -13.80 -7.61
CA LYS A 342 -15.43 -14.09 -7.34
C LYS A 342 -16.01 -13.15 -6.27
N ASN A 343 -15.29 -12.93 -5.17
CA ASN A 343 -15.76 -12.03 -4.12
C ASN A 343 -15.69 -10.57 -4.56
N ILE A 344 -14.63 -10.15 -5.24
CA ILE A 344 -14.50 -8.79 -5.80
C ILE A 344 -15.69 -8.47 -6.71
N SER A 345 -16.04 -9.39 -7.62
CA SER A 345 -17.20 -9.21 -8.52
C SER A 345 -18.53 -9.08 -7.77
N LYS A 346 -18.71 -9.83 -6.67
CA LYS A 346 -19.91 -9.66 -5.81
C LYS A 346 -20.01 -8.27 -5.20
N LYS A 347 -18.89 -7.64 -4.85
CA LYS A 347 -18.88 -6.28 -4.25
C LYS A 347 -19.12 -5.18 -5.27
N LEU A 348 -18.72 -5.41 -6.51
CA LEU A 348 -18.87 -4.46 -7.60
C LEU A 348 -20.35 -4.35 -8.02
N LYS A 349 -20.83 -3.13 -8.28
CA LYS A 349 -22.15 -2.88 -8.87
C LYS A 349 -22.18 -3.35 -10.32
N ILE A 350 -23.36 -3.73 -10.82
CA ILE A 350 -23.57 -3.91 -12.27
C ILE A 350 -23.24 -2.59 -12.98
N GLY A 351 -22.48 -2.65 -14.07
CA GLY A 351 -21.93 -1.50 -14.78
C GLY A 351 -20.65 -0.90 -14.18
N GLY A 352 -20.26 -1.31 -12.97
CA GLY A 352 -19.00 -0.92 -12.35
C GLY A 352 -17.78 -1.53 -13.04
N TYR A 353 -16.60 -0.95 -12.79
CA TYR A 353 -15.34 -1.43 -13.37
C TYR A 353 -14.45 -2.17 -12.38
N ALA A 354 -13.71 -3.17 -12.87
CA ALA A 354 -12.60 -3.78 -12.16
C ALA A 354 -11.30 -3.65 -12.97
N CYS A 355 -10.32 -2.95 -12.40
CA CYS A 355 -9.01 -2.75 -13.00
C CYS A 355 -7.95 -3.58 -12.26
N PHE A 356 -7.33 -4.51 -12.97
CA PHE A 356 -6.27 -5.38 -12.45
C PHE A 356 -4.95 -5.07 -13.12
N ILE A 357 -3.93 -4.71 -12.31
CA ILE A 357 -2.55 -4.57 -12.77
C ILE A 357 -1.84 -5.89 -12.49
N MET A 358 -1.47 -6.59 -13.57
CA MET A 358 -0.96 -7.96 -13.55
C MET A 358 0.40 -8.05 -14.25
N PRO A 359 1.24 -9.05 -13.91
CA PRO A 359 2.57 -9.17 -14.50
C PRO A 359 2.49 -9.76 -15.91
N THR A 360 3.33 -9.26 -16.81
CA THR A 360 3.58 -9.87 -18.11
C THR A 360 4.93 -10.57 -18.08
N PHE A 361 4.93 -11.91 -18.02
CA PHE A 361 6.14 -12.71 -17.98
C PHE A 361 6.70 -13.01 -19.38
N THR A 362 8.01 -12.90 -19.54
CA THR A 362 8.71 -13.30 -20.77
C THR A 362 8.84 -14.83 -20.86
N GLU A 363 8.78 -15.40 -22.06
CA GLU A 363 8.84 -16.86 -22.26
C GLU A 363 10.27 -17.44 -22.31
N ASN A 364 11.20 -16.76 -21.65
CA ASN A 364 12.64 -17.09 -21.68
C ASN A 364 13.00 -18.35 -20.86
N ASN A 365 12.15 -18.79 -19.93
CA ASN A 365 12.37 -20.01 -19.15
C ASN A 365 11.06 -20.69 -18.75
N LYS A 366 11.14 -21.97 -18.37
CA LYS A 366 9.99 -22.81 -17.97
C LYS A 366 9.15 -22.15 -16.87
N ASN A 367 9.77 -21.64 -15.81
CA ASN A 367 9.06 -21.05 -14.68
C ASN A 367 8.25 -19.80 -15.08
N ASN A 368 8.76 -19.00 -16.03
CA ASN A 368 8.03 -17.83 -16.50
C ASN A 368 6.89 -18.22 -17.46
N ARG A 369 7.08 -19.26 -18.30
CA ARG A 369 6.00 -19.80 -19.15
C ARG A 369 4.83 -20.32 -18.31
N GLU A 370 5.13 -21.07 -17.25
CA GLU A 370 4.09 -21.59 -16.34
C GLU A 370 3.36 -20.46 -15.59
N ARG A 371 4.10 -19.45 -15.10
CA ARG A 371 3.50 -18.27 -14.48
C ARG A 371 2.64 -17.48 -15.44
N LYS A 372 3.09 -17.27 -16.68
CA LYS A 372 2.31 -16.62 -17.75
C LYS A 372 1.00 -17.36 -17.99
N LEU A 373 1.07 -18.66 -18.22
CA LEU A 373 -0.11 -19.51 -18.47
C LEU A 373 -1.13 -19.40 -17.33
N ILE A 374 -0.67 -19.36 -16.08
CA ILE A 374 -1.54 -19.27 -14.92
C ILE A 374 -2.15 -17.88 -14.78
N VAL A 375 -1.40 -16.80 -15.02
CA VAL A 375 -1.96 -15.44 -15.05
C VAL A 375 -3.02 -15.32 -16.15
N ASP A 376 -2.74 -15.86 -17.34
CA ASP A 376 -3.69 -15.85 -18.45
C ASP A 376 -4.98 -16.63 -18.11
N LYS A 377 -4.86 -17.76 -17.39
CA LYS A 377 -6.02 -18.51 -16.89
C LYS A 377 -6.85 -17.71 -15.89
N VAL A 378 -6.20 -17.04 -14.92
CA VAL A 378 -6.88 -16.18 -13.95
C VAL A 378 -7.64 -15.05 -14.66
N MET A 379 -7.00 -14.36 -15.60
CA MET A 379 -7.61 -13.23 -16.32
C MET A 379 -8.71 -13.64 -17.29
N LYS A 380 -8.62 -14.82 -17.93
CA LYS A 380 -9.72 -15.35 -18.75
C LYS A 380 -10.89 -15.83 -17.89
N GLY A 381 -10.63 -16.38 -16.71
CA GLY A 381 -11.65 -16.87 -15.80
C GLY A 381 -12.51 -15.78 -15.14
N THR A 382 -12.18 -14.49 -15.30
CA THR A 382 -12.98 -13.37 -14.76
C THR A 382 -14.40 -13.34 -15.35
N MET A 383 -14.57 -13.77 -16.61
CA MET A 383 -15.86 -13.83 -17.29
C MET A 383 -16.86 -14.77 -16.61
N GLU A 384 -16.38 -15.84 -15.96
CA GLU A 384 -17.23 -16.77 -15.19
C GLU A 384 -17.88 -16.09 -13.97
N TYR A 385 -17.36 -14.92 -13.59
CA TYR A 385 -17.86 -14.11 -12.50
C TYR A 385 -18.50 -12.79 -12.99
N GLY A 386 -18.91 -12.71 -14.27
CA GLY A 386 -19.63 -11.56 -14.83
C GLY A 386 -18.74 -10.34 -15.12
N LEU A 387 -17.42 -10.48 -15.17
CA LEU A 387 -16.49 -9.41 -15.50
C LEU A 387 -16.01 -9.56 -16.95
N PHE A 388 -16.42 -8.64 -17.83
CA PHE A 388 -16.12 -8.67 -19.26
C PHE A 388 -15.05 -7.65 -19.62
N LEU A 389 -14.07 -8.05 -20.42
CA LEU A 389 -12.92 -7.21 -20.77
C LEU A 389 -13.37 -6.06 -21.67
N VAL A 390 -13.08 -4.83 -21.25
CA VAL A 390 -13.39 -3.59 -21.99
C VAL A 390 -12.20 -3.12 -22.82
N ASP A 391 -11.01 -3.11 -22.20
CA ASP A 391 -9.75 -2.76 -22.84
C ASP A 391 -8.56 -3.30 -22.00
N GLU A 392 -7.37 -3.35 -22.59
CA GLU A 392 -6.14 -3.73 -21.91
C GLU A 392 -4.93 -2.92 -22.41
N TYR A 393 -4.02 -2.55 -21.51
CA TYR A 393 -2.85 -1.75 -21.83
C TYR A 393 -1.58 -2.37 -21.26
N GLU A 394 -0.58 -2.60 -22.12
CA GLU A 394 0.75 -3.05 -21.69
C GLU A 394 1.62 -1.84 -21.32
N ARG A 395 2.41 -1.98 -20.26
CA ARG A 395 3.39 -0.98 -19.83
C ARG A 395 4.75 -1.60 -19.53
N ILE A 396 5.80 -0.83 -19.72
CA ILE A 396 7.19 -1.18 -19.43
C ILE A 396 7.60 -0.61 -18.07
N LEU A 397 8.15 -1.47 -17.23
CA LEU A 397 8.67 -1.09 -15.91
C LEU A 397 10.07 -0.45 -16.05
N PRO A 398 10.27 0.81 -15.60
CA PRO A 398 11.57 1.48 -15.70
C PRO A 398 12.69 0.69 -15.03
N SER A 399 13.84 0.56 -15.70
CA SER A 399 15.03 -0.13 -15.18
C SER A 399 15.58 0.51 -13.90
N ILE A 400 15.49 1.84 -13.77
CA ILE A 400 16.02 2.64 -12.66
C ILE A 400 15.15 2.57 -11.39
N ARG A 401 13.84 2.31 -11.51
CA ARG A 401 12.92 2.20 -10.35
C ARG A 401 12.95 0.81 -9.67
N ARG A 402 13.82 -0.10 -10.12
CA ARG A 402 14.07 -1.43 -9.55
C ARG A 402 14.91 -1.34 -8.27
N SER A 403 14.44 -0.58 -7.27
CA SER A 403 15.17 -0.39 -6.02
C SER A 403 15.34 -1.72 -5.27
N HIS A 404 16.61 -2.09 -5.05
CA HIS A 404 17.12 -3.26 -4.31
C HIS A 404 16.80 -4.66 -4.85
N ASN A 405 17.19 -4.94 -6.11
CA ASN A 405 17.81 -6.19 -6.57
C ASN A 405 17.81 -6.25 -8.11
N ILE A 406 18.63 -5.41 -8.76
CA ILE A 406 18.72 -5.35 -10.24
C ILE A 406 19.06 -6.73 -10.85
N LYS A 407 19.79 -7.59 -10.13
CA LYS A 407 20.12 -8.96 -10.59
C LYS A 407 18.98 -9.98 -10.47
N TRP A 408 17.90 -9.68 -9.75
CA TRP A 408 16.83 -10.66 -9.45
C TRP A 408 15.42 -10.18 -9.80
N ALA A 409 15.23 -8.89 -10.12
CA ALA A 409 13.95 -8.37 -10.60
C ALA A 409 13.79 -8.71 -12.09
N THR A 410 13.12 -9.84 -12.36
CA THR A 410 12.91 -10.39 -13.71
C THR A 410 11.66 -9.85 -14.40
N LEU A 411 10.86 -9.02 -13.73
CA LEU A 411 9.63 -8.47 -14.31
C LEU A 411 9.93 -7.15 -15.02
N GLU A 412 9.67 -7.12 -16.32
CA GLU A 412 9.95 -5.98 -17.19
C GLU A 412 8.67 -5.27 -17.64
N LYS A 413 7.54 -5.97 -17.59
CA LYS A 413 6.27 -5.53 -18.15
C LYS A 413 5.11 -5.91 -17.25
N GLU A 414 4.09 -5.07 -17.27
CA GLU A 414 2.79 -5.32 -16.65
C GLU A 414 1.70 -5.05 -17.68
N LYS A 415 0.52 -5.62 -17.44
CA LYS A 415 -0.68 -5.27 -18.17
C LYS A 415 -1.75 -4.76 -17.22
N ILE A 416 -2.42 -3.69 -17.64
CA ILE A 416 -3.58 -3.10 -16.98
C ILE A 416 -4.79 -3.66 -17.71
N TYR A 417 -5.55 -4.53 -17.05
CA TYR A 417 -6.81 -5.05 -17.56
C TYR A 417 -7.95 -4.22 -17.00
N ILE A 418 -8.88 -3.80 -17.85
CA ILE A 418 -10.09 -3.08 -17.45
C ILE A 418 -11.30 -3.93 -17.81
N PHE A 419 -12.02 -4.39 -16.80
CA PHE A 419 -13.25 -5.15 -16.96
C PHE A 419 -14.47 -4.32 -16.53
N ARG A 420 -15.62 -4.55 -17.12
CA ARG A 420 -16.92 -4.03 -16.67
C ARG A 420 -17.78 -5.20 -16.18
N LYS A 421 -18.49 -5.00 -15.07
CA LYS A 421 -19.44 -6.00 -14.56
C LYS A 421 -20.73 -5.92 -15.37
N GLU A 422 -21.15 -7.05 -15.91
CA GLU A 422 -22.44 -7.21 -16.57
C GLU A 422 -23.34 -8.15 -15.75
N GLY A 423 -24.66 -8.03 -15.95
CA GLY A 423 -25.69 -8.70 -15.15
C GLY A 423 -25.91 -10.18 -15.48
#